data_AF-A0AAQ5Y3B2-F1
#
_entry.id   AF-A0AAQ5Y3B2-F1
#
_cell.length_a   1.000
_cell.length_b   1.000
_cell.length_c   1.000
_cell.angle_alpha   90.00
_cell.angle_beta   90.00
_cell.angle_gamma   90.00
#
_symmetry.space_group_name_H-M   'P 1'
#
loop_
_entity.id
_entity.type
_entity.pdbx_description
1 polymer ?
#
loop_
_entity_poly.entity_id
_entity_poly.type
_entity_poly.pdbx_seq_one_letter_code
_entity_poly.pdbx_strand_id
1 'polypeptide(L)'
;QMFFSQTASYGRIDYIQPHYKEAYRLAIDCLVKDGRDGYQEFLKGERVGSFLSEDEILFITANAQQLPPQNHAEETNGALDTQSSSGTYWPVHSDVATPDLDLGWPEVMHEKLQTNIDLLYHPPRQNSPTVKEVIRKRIQEARQVVAIVMDMFTDVDIFKETVEASIRGVPVYVLLDDFHLKSFLKMAENQDNMRVRTVKGQDYLCRSGAKFHGAMGQKFLLVDCHTAIYGSYSFTWSFEKINLSMVQVITGHLVKSYDEEFRTLYARSTVPAELRSSEALFQRNGPHGFLPTSHSAPRIERSDQLRHTLDTVYRKTCERNFGSRRFEDRLLEEEDSTLGPIIENGIGHVLLHHTGLVMFVYYWY
;
A
#
# COMPACT_ATOMS: atom_id res chain seq x y z
N GLN A 1 36.55 -40.37 -21.84
CA GLN A 1 35.89 -39.44 -22.79
C GLN A 1 34.43 -39.85 -22.94
N MET A 2 33.53 -39.11 -22.32
CA MET A 2 32.16 -38.82 -22.80
C MET A 2 31.68 -37.63 -21.98
N PHE A 3 31.47 -36.51 -22.67
CA PHE A 3 30.94 -35.26 -22.12
C PHE A 3 29.43 -35.42 -21.91
N PHE A 4 28.91 -34.98 -20.76
CA PHE A 4 27.54 -34.48 -20.68
C PHE A 4 27.56 -33.11 -19.99
N SER A 5 27.32 -32.09 -20.82
CA SER A 5 26.95 -30.75 -20.41
C SER A 5 25.47 -30.77 -20.02
N GLN A 6 25.14 -30.38 -18.80
CA GLN A 6 23.80 -29.90 -18.45
C GLN A 6 23.95 -28.45 -17.99
N THR A 7 23.98 -27.54 -18.96
CA THR A 7 23.59 -26.15 -18.72
C THR A 7 22.08 -26.14 -18.46
N ALA A 8 21.69 -26.06 -17.19
CA ALA A 8 20.35 -25.68 -16.82
C ALA A 8 20.14 -24.23 -17.27
N SER A 9 19.44 -24.04 -18.39
CA SER A 9 18.99 -22.74 -18.85
C SER A 9 17.92 -22.25 -17.88
N TYR A 10 18.31 -21.43 -16.91
CA TYR A 10 17.38 -20.50 -16.27
C TYR A 10 16.79 -19.65 -17.39
N GLY A 11 15.51 -19.86 -17.70
CA GLY A 11 14.76 -18.99 -18.59
C GLY A 11 14.91 -17.57 -18.10
N ARG A 12 15.57 -16.73 -18.90
CA ARG A 12 15.71 -15.31 -18.63
C ARG A 12 14.29 -14.74 -18.60
N ILE A 13 13.83 -14.32 -17.43
CA ILE A 13 12.56 -13.60 -17.38
C ILE A 13 12.83 -12.27 -18.07
N ASP A 14 12.21 -12.06 -19.23
CA ASP A 14 12.33 -10.85 -20.05
C ASP A 14 11.60 -9.68 -19.38
N TYR A 15 12.05 -9.27 -18.20
CA TYR A 15 11.63 -8.00 -17.61
C TYR A 15 12.19 -6.86 -18.46
N ILE A 16 11.32 -5.97 -18.92
CA ILE A 16 11.74 -4.71 -19.53
C ILE A 16 12.55 -3.95 -18.47
N GLN A 17 13.79 -3.60 -18.80
CA GLN A 17 14.65 -2.88 -17.86
C GLN A 17 14.07 -1.49 -17.56
N PRO A 18 14.21 -0.98 -16.32
CA PRO A 18 13.84 0.39 -15.99
C PRO A 18 14.55 1.37 -16.92
N HIS A 19 13.77 2.25 -17.52
CA HIS A 19 14.27 3.18 -18.54
C HIS A 19 14.90 4.41 -17.87
N TYR A 20 16.10 4.22 -17.30
CA TYR A 20 16.88 5.31 -16.71
C TYR A 20 17.45 6.24 -17.79
N LYS A 21 17.23 7.55 -17.63
CA LYS A 21 17.83 8.60 -18.48
C LYS A 21 18.39 9.71 -17.61
N GLU A 22 19.72 9.81 -17.56
CA GLU A 22 20.40 10.86 -16.78
C GLU A 22 19.98 12.27 -17.21
N ALA A 23 19.73 12.48 -18.50
CA ALA A 23 19.25 13.76 -19.02
C ALA A 23 17.89 14.17 -18.41
N TYR A 24 17.00 13.22 -18.08
CA TYR A 24 15.72 13.57 -17.43
C TYR A 24 15.97 14.07 -16.02
N ARG A 25 16.85 13.38 -15.27
CA ARG A 25 17.24 13.77 -13.91
C ARG A 25 17.88 15.16 -13.88
N LEU A 26 18.77 15.47 -14.83
CA LEU A 26 19.39 16.79 -14.96
C LEU A 26 18.38 17.87 -15.37
N ALA A 27 17.40 17.55 -16.23
CA ALA A 27 16.33 18.47 -16.56
C ALA A 27 15.48 18.84 -15.33
N ILE A 28 15.22 17.89 -14.42
CA ILE A 28 14.55 18.19 -13.13
C ILE A 28 15.42 19.10 -12.25
N ASP A 29 16.73 18.87 -12.18
CA ASP A 29 17.65 19.76 -11.44
C ASP A 29 17.57 21.20 -11.99
N CYS A 30 17.57 21.37 -13.32
CA CYS A 30 17.39 22.67 -13.99
C CYS A 30 16.01 23.27 -13.70
N LEU A 31 14.94 22.47 -13.71
CA LEU A 31 13.59 22.93 -13.38
C LEU A 31 13.51 23.50 -11.96
N VAL A 32 14.08 22.79 -10.98
CA VAL A 32 14.03 23.20 -9.57
C VAL A 32 14.90 24.44 -9.31
N LYS A 33 16.00 24.59 -10.05
CA LYS A 33 16.95 25.70 -9.86
C LYS A 33 16.57 26.97 -10.63
N ASP A 34 16.33 26.81 -11.92
CA ASP A 34 16.22 27.89 -12.90
C ASP A 34 14.78 28.00 -13.46
N GLY A 35 13.84 27.21 -12.92
CA GLY A 35 12.43 27.24 -13.29
C GLY A 35 12.14 26.65 -14.67
N ARG A 36 10.95 26.96 -15.18
CA ARG A 36 10.46 26.48 -16.48
C ARG A 36 11.41 26.80 -17.63
N ASP A 37 11.95 28.02 -17.65
CA ASP A 37 12.80 28.48 -18.75
C ASP A 37 14.11 27.69 -18.79
N GLY A 38 14.74 27.47 -17.61
CA GLY A 38 15.94 26.63 -17.51
C GLY A 38 15.70 25.17 -17.90
N TYR A 39 14.55 24.60 -17.53
CA TYR A 39 14.13 23.27 -18.01
C TYR A 39 14.02 23.22 -19.55
N GLN A 40 13.36 24.20 -20.16
CA GLN A 40 13.18 24.23 -21.62
C GLN A 40 14.49 24.46 -22.37
N GLU A 41 15.38 25.31 -21.85
CA GLU A 41 16.70 25.55 -22.43
C GLU A 41 17.56 24.28 -22.37
N PHE A 42 17.58 23.59 -21.24
CA PHE A 42 18.29 22.32 -21.07
C PHE A 42 17.81 21.26 -22.07
N LEU A 43 16.50 21.08 -22.21
CA LEU A 43 15.93 20.12 -23.16
C LEU A 43 16.32 20.42 -24.61
N LYS A 44 16.32 21.70 -25.01
CA LYS A 44 16.76 22.13 -26.34
C LYS A 44 18.24 21.84 -26.57
N GLY A 45 19.08 22.12 -25.57
CA GLY A 45 20.52 21.86 -25.61
C GLY A 45 20.86 20.38 -25.77
N GLU A 46 20.24 19.53 -24.95
CA GLU A 46 20.45 18.07 -24.95
C GLU A 46 19.65 17.32 -26.03
N ARG A 47 18.82 18.03 -26.80
CA ARG A 47 17.92 17.47 -27.83
C ARG A 47 16.99 16.38 -27.27
N VAL A 48 16.47 16.61 -26.07
CA VAL A 48 15.54 15.71 -25.38
C VAL A 48 14.12 16.25 -25.54
N GLY A 49 13.16 15.38 -25.87
CA GLY A 49 11.74 15.75 -25.92
C GLY A 49 11.19 16.07 -24.53
N SER A 50 10.23 17.00 -24.46
CA SER A 50 9.54 17.27 -23.19
C SER A 50 8.86 16.00 -22.68
N PHE A 51 9.07 15.69 -21.41
CA PHE A 51 8.53 14.50 -20.77
C PHE A 51 7.65 14.80 -19.56
N LEU A 52 7.70 16.03 -19.04
CA LEU A 52 6.77 16.51 -18.03
C LEU A 52 5.58 17.22 -18.69
N SER A 53 4.41 17.00 -18.13
CA SER A 53 3.22 17.82 -18.36
C SER A 53 3.33 19.18 -17.68
N GLU A 54 2.46 20.10 -18.08
CA GLU A 54 2.37 21.44 -17.50
C GLU A 54 2.04 21.40 -16.00
N ASP A 55 1.14 20.50 -15.60
CA ASP A 55 0.75 20.31 -14.20
C ASP A 55 1.90 19.78 -13.36
N GLU A 56 2.72 18.86 -13.91
CA GLU A 56 3.92 18.37 -13.21
C GLU A 56 4.99 19.45 -13.07
N ILE A 57 5.19 20.29 -14.09
CA ILE A 57 6.12 21.42 -14.03
C ILE A 57 5.69 22.38 -12.91
N LEU A 58 4.40 22.73 -12.87
CA LEU A 58 3.83 23.60 -11.83
C LEU A 58 3.94 22.96 -10.45
N PHE A 59 3.62 21.67 -10.33
CA PHE A 59 3.69 20.91 -9.10
C PHE A 59 5.11 20.90 -8.53
N ILE A 60 6.12 20.52 -9.33
CA ILE A 60 7.52 20.43 -8.88
C ILE A 60 8.00 21.81 -8.45
N THR A 61 7.74 22.85 -9.26
CA THR A 61 8.17 24.22 -8.97
C THR A 61 7.54 24.75 -7.67
N ALA A 62 6.29 24.40 -7.39
CA ALA A 62 5.58 24.85 -6.20
C ALA A 62 5.94 24.07 -4.92
N ASN A 63 6.33 22.79 -5.05
CA ASN A 63 6.52 21.89 -3.89
C ASN A 63 7.99 21.55 -3.60
N ALA A 64 8.93 21.89 -4.48
CA ALA A 64 10.36 21.70 -4.22
C ALA A 64 10.83 22.57 -3.06
N GLN A 65 11.30 21.92 -2.00
CA GLN A 65 11.88 22.57 -0.83
C GLN A 65 13.40 22.50 -0.94
N GLN A 66 14.06 23.65 -0.96
CA GLN A 66 15.51 23.71 -0.82
C GLN A 66 15.89 23.45 0.64
N LEU A 67 16.89 22.61 0.86
CA LEU A 67 17.50 22.54 2.19
C LEU A 67 18.13 23.92 2.49
N PRO A 68 17.92 24.48 3.69
CA PRO A 68 18.67 25.66 4.09
C PRO A 68 20.17 25.33 4.00
N PRO A 69 21.02 26.28 3.55
CA PRO A 69 22.45 26.04 3.50
C PRO A 69 22.92 25.62 4.88
N GLN A 70 23.39 24.37 4.98
CA GLN A 70 24.04 23.91 6.19
C GLN A 70 25.33 24.72 6.34
N ASN A 71 25.29 25.75 7.17
CA ASN A 71 26.48 26.39 7.72
C ASN A 71 27.13 25.44 8.74
N HIS A 72 27.44 24.21 8.34
CA HIS A 72 28.46 23.45 9.02
C HIS A 72 29.78 23.96 8.48
N ALA A 73 30.25 25.06 9.08
CA ALA A 73 31.68 25.24 9.23
C ALA A 73 32.15 24.05 10.07
N GLU A 74 32.44 22.93 9.42
CA GLU A 74 33.30 21.92 10.02
C GLU A 74 34.63 22.64 10.25
N GLU A 75 34.86 23.06 11.50
CA GLU A 75 36.19 23.45 11.95
C GLU A 75 37.12 22.29 11.59
N THR A 76 37.87 22.49 10.51
CA THR A 76 38.87 21.54 10.03
C THR A 76 40.09 21.64 10.96
N ASN A 77 39.93 21.22 12.21
CA ASN A 77 41.00 21.03 13.18
C ASN A 77 41.09 19.54 13.51
N GLY A 78 41.42 18.75 12.49
CA GLY A 78 41.71 17.32 12.61
C GLY A 78 42.57 16.91 11.41
N ALA A 79 43.65 16.20 11.68
CA ALA A 79 44.67 15.84 10.69
C ALA A 79 44.08 15.19 9.42
N LEU A 80 44.73 15.45 8.29
CA LEU A 80 44.44 14.88 6.99
C LEU A 80 44.67 13.36 7.02
N ASP A 81 43.71 12.61 7.54
CA ASP A 81 43.69 11.16 7.39
C ASP A 81 43.35 10.83 5.95
N THR A 82 44.38 10.48 5.20
CA THR A 82 44.35 10.08 3.80
C THR A 82 43.83 8.66 3.67
N GLN A 83 42.64 8.40 4.23
CA GLN A 83 41.91 7.17 4.00
C GLN A 83 40.55 7.52 3.44
N SER A 84 40.43 7.26 2.14
CA SER A 84 39.20 7.31 1.36
C SER A 84 38.14 6.43 2.04
N SER A 85 37.38 7.03 2.96
CA SER A 85 36.25 6.38 3.59
C SER A 85 35.10 6.47 2.59
N SER A 86 35.02 5.48 1.70
CA SER A 86 33.77 5.13 1.03
C SER A 86 32.79 4.64 2.09
N GLY A 87 32.29 5.57 2.91
CA GLY A 87 31.33 5.34 3.97
C GLY A 87 29.96 5.10 3.35
N THR A 88 29.75 3.92 2.76
CA THR A 88 28.41 3.49 2.39
C THR A 88 27.68 3.12 3.67
N TYR A 89 27.17 4.14 4.37
CA TYR A 89 26.27 3.98 5.49
C TYR A 89 24.98 3.37 4.97
N TRP A 90 24.84 2.06 5.18
CA TRP A 90 23.58 1.34 5.03
C TRP A 90 23.00 1.17 6.42
N PRO A 91 22.05 2.03 6.85
CA PRO A 91 21.28 1.76 8.05
C PRO A 91 20.46 0.49 7.78
N VAL A 92 20.93 -0.64 8.31
CA VAL A 92 20.29 -1.96 8.15
C VAL A 92 18.94 -2.03 8.88
N HIS A 93 18.67 -1.03 9.73
CA HIS A 93 17.45 -0.88 10.51
C HIS A 93 16.99 0.58 10.44
N SER A 94 15.70 0.79 10.15
CA SER A 94 15.05 2.07 10.45
C SER A 94 14.97 2.19 11.97
N ASP A 95 15.63 3.19 12.56
CA ASP A 95 15.60 3.46 14.01
C ASP A 95 14.22 3.95 14.51
N VAL A 96 13.22 4.02 13.63
CA VAL A 96 11.84 4.43 13.94
C VAL A 96 10.96 3.20 14.13
N ALA A 97 10.41 3.05 15.34
CA ALA A 97 9.42 2.02 15.64
C ALA A 97 8.16 2.19 14.78
N THR A 98 7.65 1.08 14.25
CA THR A 98 6.39 1.08 13.49
C THR A 98 5.24 1.51 14.40
N PRO A 99 4.40 2.48 14.01
CA PRO A 99 3.24 2.87 14.80
C PRO A 99 2.25 1.71 14.95
N ASP A 100 1.81 1.48 16.19
CA ASP A 100 0.85 0.42 16.51
C ASP A 100 -0.58 0.82 16.13
N LEU A 101 -1.39 -0.17 15.77
CA LEU A 101 -2.83 -0.02 15.58
C LEU A 101 -3.52 0.00 16.95
N ASP A 102 -3.41 1.15 17.62
CA ASP A 102 -3.71 1.38 19.04
C ASP A 102 -5.20 1.28 19.42
N LEU A 103 -6.12 1.54 18.48
CA LEU A 103 -7.55 1.34 18.69
C LEU A 103 -7.97 -0.15 18.61
N GLY A 104 -7.06 -1.03 18.20
CA GLY A 104 -7.31 -2.45 17.97
C GLY A 104 -7.44 -2.80 16.49
N TRP A 105 -7.18 -4.07 16.18
CA TRP A 105 -7.28 -4.64 14.83
C TRP A 105 -7.62 -6.13 14.89
N PRO A 106 -8.56 -6.64 14.08
CA PRO A 106 -8.98 -8.03 14.16
C PRO A 106 -7.93 -8.99 13.57
N GLU A 107 -7.80 -10.17 14.18
CA GLU A 107 -7.09 -11.31 13.58
C GLU A 107 -8.08 -12.12 12.75
N VAL A 108 -7.95 -12.10 11.43
CA VAL A 108 -8.85 -12.82 10.51
C VAL A 108 -8.06 -13.87 9.72
N MET A 109 -8.59 -15.08 9.67
CA MET A 109 -7.99 -16.22 8.96
C MET A 109 -8.65 -16.39 7.58
N HIS A 110 -8.11 -15.73 6.55
CA HIS A 110 -8.71 -15.75 5.20
C HIS A 110 -8.33 -16.96 4.33
N GLU A 111 -7.41 -17.81 4.78
CA GLU A 111 -6.76 -18.86 3.97
C GLU A 111 -7.73 -19.87 3.33
N LYS A 112 -8.97 -19.96 3.82
CA LYS A 112 -9.98 -20.92 3.34
C LYS A 112 -11.13 -20.28 2.56
N LEU A 113 -11.14 -18.96 2.38
CA LEU A 113 -12.26 -18.25 1.76
C LEU A 113 -12.02 -18.02 0.27
N GLN A 114 -12.97 -18.44 -0.57
CA GLN A 114 -12.95 -18.12 -2.00
C GLN A 114 -13.07 -16.60 -2.19
N THR A 115 -12.27 -16.04 -3.09
CA THR A 115 -12.33 -14.61 -3.43
C THR A 115 -13.53 -14.35 -4.34
N ASN A 116 -14.34 -13.34 -3.99
CA ASN A 116 -15.40 -12.81 -4.85
C ASN A 116 -15.15 -11.30 -5.07
N ILE A 117 -15.33 -10.86 -6.32
CA ILE A 117 -15.13 -9.48 -6.75
C ILE A 117 -16.36 -9.04 -7.55
N ASP A 118 -17.11 -8.09 -7.00
CA ASP A 118 -18.21 -7.41 -7.68
C ASP A 118 -17.77 -6.02 -8.17
N LEU A 119 -18.25 -5.59 -9.33
CA LEU A 119 -17.93 -4.28 -9.91
C LEU A 119 -19.11 -3.32 -9.78
N LEU A 120 -18.84 -2.13 -9.25
CA LEU A 120 -19.78 -1.00 -9.20
C LEU A 120 -19.24 0.17 -10.02
N TYR A 121 -20.15 0.95 -10.58
CA TYR A 121 -19.85 2.06 -11.47
C TYR A 121 -20.54 3.32 -10.99
N HIS A 122 -19.94 4.46 -11.29
CA HIS A 122 -20.59 5.76 -11.18
C HIS A 122 -20.50 6.50 -12.51
N PRO A 123 -21.64 6.85 -13.15
CA PRO A 123 -23.02 6.58 -12.74
C PRO A 123 -23.37 5.09 -12.62
N PRO A 124 -24.35 4.71 -11.79
CA PRO A 124 -24.74 3.31 -11.60
C PRO A 124 -25.32 2.70 -12.87
N ARG A 125 -25.07 1.40 -13.07
CA ARG A 125 -25.72 0.61 -14.12
C ARG A 125 -27.14 0.22 -13.70
N GLN A 126 -27.95 -0.26 -14.65
CA GLN A 126 -29.33 -0.71 -14.37
C GLN A 126 -29.35 -1.75 -13.25
N ASN A 127 -30.25 -1.56 -12.28
CA ASN A 127 -30.42 -2.41 -11.09
C ASN A 127 -29.17 -2.56 -10.21
N SER A 128 -28.20 -1.66 -10.32
CA SER A 128 -27.02 -1.60 -9.43
C SER A 128 -27.18 -0.46 -8.42
N PRO A 129 -26.79 -0.64 -7.15
CA PRO A 129 -26.68 0.47 -6.22
C PRO A 129 -25.57 1.43 -6.65
N THR A 130 -25.62 2.66 -6.13
CA THR A 130 -24.53 3.62 -6.28
C THR A 130 -23.31 3.22 -5.43
N VAL A 131 -22.14 3.68 -5.83
CA VAL A 131 -20.90 3.47 -5.06
C VAL A 131 -21.02 4.06 -3.65
N LYS A 132 -21.58 5.27 -3.52
CA LYS A 132 -21.79 5.96 -2.23
C LYS A 132 -22.73 5.19 -1.30
N GLU A 133 -23.84 4.64 -1.81
CA GLU A 133 -24.75 3.82 -1.00
C GLU A 133 -24.05 2.58 -0.44
N VAL A 134 -23.26 1.89 -1.26
CA VAL A 134 -22.54 0.69 -0.82
C VAL A 134 -21.48 1.05 0.22
N ILE A 135 -20.69 2.10 0.01
CA ILE A 135 -19.70 2.58 0.99
C ILE A 135 -20.36 2.88 2.33
N ARG A 136 -21.42 3.72 2.34
CA ARG A 136 -22.14 4.10 3.56
C ARG A 136 -22.70 2.87 4.27
N LYS A 137 -23.34 1.97 3.53
CA LYS A 137 -23.88 0.72 4.09
C LYS A 137 -22.79 -0.15 4.72
N ARG A 138 -21.61 -0.30 4.08
CA ARG A 138 -20.51 -1.08 4.67
C ARG A 138 -19.97 -0.47 5.96
N ILE A 139 -19.86 0.85 6.03
CA ILE A 139 -19.45 1.53 7.28
C ILE A 139 -20.52 1.39 8.38
N GLN A 140 -21.80 1.45 8.03
CA GLN A 140 -22.91 1.22 8.96
C GLN A 140 -22.93 -0.22 9.52
N GLU A 141 -22.63 -1.21 8.69
CA GLU A 141 -22.62 -2.63 9.06
C GLU A 141 -21.37 -3.06 9.85
N ALA A 142 -20.32 -2.23 9.87
CA ALA A 142 -19.03 -2.53 10.50
C ALA A 142 -19.15 -2.81 12.01
N ARG A 143 -18.42 -3.82 12.49
CA ARG A 143 -18.44 -4.28 13.89
C ARG A 143 -17.09 -4.34 14.58
N GLN A 144 -15.99 -4.44 13.83
CA GLN A 144 -14.65 -4.70 14.35
C GLN A 144 -13.63 -3.63 13.96
N VAL A 145 -13.64 -3.17 12.70
CA VAL A 145 -12.73 -2.10 12.27
C VAL A 145 -13.22 -1.43 10.99
N VAL A 146 -12.98 -0.13 10.86
CA VAL A 146 -13.09 0.62 9.62
C VAL A 146 -11.74 1.25 9.32
N ALA A 147 -11.13 0.87 8.20
CA ALA A 147 -9.84 1.38 7.76
C ALA A 147 -9.99 2.02 6.38
N ILE A 148 -9.73 3.32 6.30
CA ILE A 148 -9.91 4.14 5.09
C ILE A 148 -8.53 4.60 4.61
N VAL A 149 -8.22 4.36 3.34
CA VAL A 149 -7.08 4.94 2.63
C VAL A 149 -7.64 5.78 1.49
N MET A 150 -7.40 7.08 1.49
CA MET A 150 -8.06 7.99 0.56
C MET A 150 -7.18 9.17 0.14
N ASP A 151 -7.24 9.54 -1.14
CA ASP A 151 -6.58 10.74 -1.68
C ASP A 151 -7.26 12.03 -1.19
N MET A 152 -8.58 12.13 -1.35
CA MET A 152 -9.40 13.25 -0.90
C MET A 152 -10.66 12.76 -0.18
N PHE A 153 -10.89 13.29 1.02
CA PHE A 153 -12.08 13.00 1.83
C PHE A 153 -12.74 14.29 2.31
N THR A 154 -13.80 14.68 1.61
CA THR A 154 -14.62 15.88 1.87
C THR A 154 -16.13 15.62 1.75
N ASP A 155 -16.56 14.36 1.59
CA ASP A 155 -17.96 13.96 1.59
C ASP A 155 -18.52 13.85 3.02
N VAL A 156 -19.41 14.77 3.38
CA VAL A 156 -20.01 14.89 4.72
C VAL A 156 -20.86 13.67 5.08
N ASP A 157 -21.53 13.04 4.11
CA ASP A 157 -22.43 11.92 4.38
C ASP A 157 -21.62 10.66 4.73
N ILE A 158 -20.56 10.37 3.97
CA ILE A 158 -19.66 9.26 4.28
C ILE A 158 -18.91 9.51 5.59
N PHE A 159 -18.48 10.75 5.82
CA PHE A 159 -17.82 11.15 7.05
C PHE A 159 -18.73 10.98 8.27
N LYS A 160 -20.01 11.34 8.16
CA LYS A 160 -21.01 11.09 9.21
C LYS A 160 -21.13 9.61 9.58
N GLU A 161 -21.21 8.71 8.60
CA GLU A 161 -21.23 7.25 8.88
C GLU A 161 -19.97 6.79 9.61
N THR A 162 -18.82 7.38 9.27
CA THR A 162 -17.51 7.07 9.86
C THR A 162 -17.47 7.50 11.33
N VAL A 163 -17.99 8.68 11.65
CA VAL A 163 -18.14 9.16 13.04
C VAL A 163 -19.15 8.32 13.80
N GLU A 164 -20.28 7.95 13.19
CA GLU A 164 -21.26 7.09 13.84
C GLU A 164 -20.67 5.71 14.16
N ALA A 165 -19.82 5.14 13.28
CA ALA A 165 -19.10 3.90 13.56
C ALA A 165 -18.15 4.04 14.77
N SER A 166 -17.41 5.15 14.88
CA SER A 166 -16.53 5.37 16.03
C SER A 166 -17.30 5.56 17.34
N ILE A 167 -18.45 6.24 17.31
CA ILE A 167 -19.35 6.37 18.47
C ILE A 167 -19.90 5.01 18.92
N ARG A 168 -20.14 4.08 18.00
CA ARG A 168 -20.50 2.69 18.32
C ARG A 168 -19.35 1.88 18.94
N GLY A 169 -18.16 2.46 19.07
CA GLY A 169 -16.97 1.82 19.60
C GLY A 169 -16.21 0.98 18.57
N VAL A 170 -16.49 1.14 17.27
CA VAL A 170 -15.72 0.50 16.21
C VAL A 170 -14.42 1.28 16.01
N PRO A 171 -13.23 0.66 16.11
CA PRO A 171 -11.95 1.26 15.73
C PRO A 171 -11.98 1.84 14.32
N VAL A 172 -11.65 3.13 14.19
CA VAL A 172 -11.60 3.83 12.89
C VAL A 172 -10.21 4.40 12.65
N TYR A 173 -9.59 3.99 11.54
CA TYR A 173 -8.32 4.53 11.06
C TYR A 173 -8.50 5.16 9.68
N VAL A 174 -7.97 6.36 9.50
CA VAL A 174 -8.04 7.12 8.24
C VAL A 174 -6.64 7.53 7.83
N LEU A 175 -6.17 7.01 6.70
CA LEU A 175 -4.93 7.41 6.05
C LEU A 175 -5.27 8.31 4.86
N LEU A 176 -4.80 9.55 4.91
CA LEU A 176 -5.03 10.55 3.88
C LEU A 176 -3.74 10.91 3.15
N ASP A 177 -3.87 11.32 1.90
CA ASP A 177 -2.77 11.99 1.21
C ASP A 177 -2.41 13.31 1.91
N ASP A 178 -1.10 13.56 2.02
CA ASP A 178 -0.55 14.74 2.71
C ASP A 178 -1.01 16.08 2.11
N PHE A 179 -1.19 16.16 0.78
CA PHE A 179 -1.58 17.40 0.12
C PHE A 179 -3.02 17.81 0.40
N HIS A 180 -3.89 16.86 0.76
CA HIS A 180 -5.33 17.08 0.87
C HIS A 180 -5.86 17.08 2.31
N LEU A 181 -5.01 16.91 3.32
CA LEU A 181 -5.39 16.94 4.73
C LEU A 181 -6.17 18.21 5.12
N LYS A 182 -5.73 19.39 4.67
CA LYS A 182 -6.38 20.66 5.04
C LYS A 182 -7.85 20.72 4.63
N SER A 183 -8.20 20.09 3.50
CA SER A 183 -9.58 20.02 3.03
C SER A 183 -10.43 19.12 3.93
N PHE A 184 -9.87 17.99 4.39
CA PHE A 184 -10.51 17.11 5.36
C PHE A 184 -10.74 17.82 6.70
N LEU A 185 -9.72 18.48 7.26
CA LEU A 185 -9.82 19.16 8.56
C LEU A 185 -10.87 20.28 8.58
N LYS A 186 -11.10 20.94 7.45
CA LYS A 186 -12.18 21.94 7.32
C LYS A 186 -13.58 21.34 7.40
N MET A 187 -13.74 20.08 6.96
CA MET A 187 -15.01 19.34 7.06
C MET A 187 -15.15 18.69 8.44
N ALA A 188 -14.08 18.12 8.95
CA ALA A 188 -14.06 17.26 10.12
C ALA A 188 -13.85 18.08 11.41
N GLU A 189 -14.87 18.83 11.85
CA GLU A 189 -14.85 19.51 13.14
C GLU A 189 -14.79 18.46 14.29
N ASN A 190 -13.65 18.35 14.98
CA ASN A 190 -13.35 17.48 16.15
C ASN A 190 -13.40 15.95 15.91
N GLN A 191 -12.22 15.29 15.88
CA GLN A 191 -12.06 13.85 15.53
C GLN A 191 -11.46 12.99 16.66
N ASP A 192 -11.90 13.16 17.90
CA ASP A 192 -11.21 12.56 19.05
C ASP A 192 -11.34 11.03 19.15
N ASN A 193 -12.28 10.41 18.43
CA ASN A 193 -12.56 8.96 18.48
C ASN A 193 -11.99 8.16 17.30
N MET A 194 -11.15 8.76 16.45
CA MET A 194 -10.55 8.07 15.30
C MET A 194 -9.09 8.47 15.09
N ARG A 195 -8.31 7.61 14.44
CA ARG A 195 -6.90 7.90 14.11
C ARG A 195 -6.78 8.38 12.68
N VAL A 196 -6.58 9.68 12.51
CA VAL A 196 -6.30 10.30 11.22
C VAL A 196 -4.80 10.53 11.07
N ARG A 197 -4.19 9.98 10.02
CA ARG A 197 -2.77 10.11 9.71
C ARG A 197 -2.57 10.48 8.23
N THR A 198 -1.45 11.08 7.89
CA THR A 198 -1.10 11.37 6.49
C THR A 198 0.00 10.47 5.97
N VAL A 199 -0.07 10.17 4.67
CA VAL A 199 0.93 9.41 3.92
C VAL A 199 1.43 10.27 2.77
N LYS A 200 2.75 10.34 2.61
CA LYS A 200 3.41 10.97 1.46
C LYS A 200 3.74 9.88 0.42
N GLY A 201 3.76 10.26 -0.86
CA GLY A 201 4.36 9.44 -1.90
C GLY A 201 5.89 9.41 -1.78
N GLN A 202 6.56 8.91 -2.81
CA GLN A 202 8.02 8.79 -2.81
C GLN A 202 8.70 10.17 -2.84
N ASP A 203 9.77 10.31 -2.06
CA ASP A 203 10.66 11.46 -2.13
C ASP A 203 11.47 11.44 -3.44
N TYR A 204 11.57 12.60 -4.08
CA TYR A 204 12.51 12.88 -5.15
C TYR A 204 13.59 13.83 -4.63
N LEU A 205 14.85 13.42 -4.71
CA LEU A 205 16.00 14.19 -4.26
C LEU A 205 16.83 14.69 -5.44
N CYS A 206 16.89 16.01 -5.59
CA CYS A 206 17.72 16.68 -6.59
C CYS A 206 19.19 16.71 -6.16
N ARG A 207 20.11 16.88 -7.12
CA ARG A 207 21.55 16.99 -6.84
C ARG A 207 21.87 18.20 -5.96
N SER A 208 21.08 19.26 -6.06
CA SER A 208 21.19 20.46 -5.22
C SER A 208 20.82 20.23 -3.75
N GLY A 209 20.31 19.05 -3.39
CA GLY A 209 19.73 18.76 -2.08
C GLY A 209 18.28 19.22 -1.94
N ALA A 210 17.72 19.89 -2.96
CA ALA A 210 16.29 20.18 -3.00
C ALA A 210 15.48 18.87 -3.07
N LYS A 211 14.33 18.84 -2.40
CA LYS A 211 13.45 17.67 -2.37
C LYS A 211 11.98 18.04 -2.51
N PHE A 212 11.22 17.13 -3.08
CA PHE A 212 9.76 17.13 -3.09
C PHE A 212 9.28 15.67 -3.00
N HIS A 213 7.99 15.43 -2.80
CA HIS A 213 7.44 14.07 -2.75
C HIS A 213 6.21 13.92 -3.63
N GLY A 214 5.94 12.69 -4.07
CA GLY A 214 4.69 12.34 -4.74
C GLY A 214 3.49 12.31 -3.79
N ALA A 215 2.31 12.01 -4.34
CA ALA A 215 1.07 11.81 -3.60
C ALA A 215 0.81 10.31 -3.31
N MET A 216 0.01 10.01 -2.28
CA MET A 216 -0.58 8.70 -2.04
C MET A 216 -1.85 8.54 -2.89
N GLY A 217 -1.72 7.97 -4.08
CA GLY A 217 -2.84 7.78 -5.02
C GLY A 217 -3.71 6.54 -4.77
N GLN A 218 -3.42 5.72 -3.76
CA GLN A 218 -4.19 4.52 -3.44
C GLN A 218 -5.51 4.89 -2.74
N LYS A 219 -6.59 4.19 -3.11
CA LYS A 219 -7.94 4.41 -2.59
C LYS A 219 -8.62 3.10 -2.27
N PHE A 220 -8.77 2.81 -0.99
CA PHE A 220 -9.59 1.69 -0.56
C PHE A 220 -10.19 1.87 0.83
N LEU A 221 -11.32 1.19 1.04
CA LEU A 221 -11.98 1.03 2.32
C LEU A 221 -11.91 -0.45 2.71
N LEU A 222 -11.40 -0.74 3.90
CA LEU A 222 -11.36 -2.07 4.48
C LEU A 222 -12.30 -2.10 5.71
N VAL A 223 -13.28 -3.00 5.69
CA VAL A 223 -14.27 -3.16 6.78
C VAL A 223 -14.16 -4.55 7.39
N ASP A 224 -14.00 -4.58 8.71
CA ASP A 224 -13.89 -5.78 9.56
C ASP A 224 -12.81 -6.78 9.11
N CYS A 225 -11.88 -6.33 8.27
CA CYS A 225 -10.98 -7.20 7.50
C CYS A 225 -11.72 -8.30 6.71
N HIS A 226 -13.01 -8.14 6.39
CA HIS A 226 -13.80 -9.12 5.63
C HIS A 226 -14.16 -8.63 4.22
N THR A 227 -14.24 -7.31 4.04
CA THR A 227 -14.58 -6.67 2.76
C THR A 227 -13.61 -5.54 2.48
N ALA A 228 -13.04 -5.52 1.28
CA ALA A 228 -12.29 -4.37 0.76
C ALA A 228 -13.07 -3.74 -0.41
N ILE A 229 -13.16 -2.42 -0.45
CA ILE A 229 -13.67 -1.67 -1.60
C ILE A 229 -12.52 -0.86 -2.17
N TYR A 230 -12.12 -1.14 -3.41
CA TYR A 230 -10.98 -0.52 -4.07
C TYR A 230 -11.36 0.04 -5.43
N GLY A 231 -10.89 1.24 -5.77
CA GLY A 231 -11.10 1.77 -7.12
C GLY A 231 -10.80 3.26 -7.25
N SER A 232 -11.40 3.90 -8.26
CA SER A 232 -11.10 5.29 -8.59
C SER A 232 -11.94 6.32 -7.82
N TYR A 233 -12.98 5.91 -7.11
CA TYR A 233 -13.92 6.80 -6.41
C TYR A 233 -13.26 7.48 -5.20
N SER A 234 -13.10 8.80 -5.23
CA SER A 234 -12.71 9.59 -4.05
C SER A 234 -13.93 10.05 -3.26
N PHE A 235 -13.79 10.23 -1.95
CA PHE A 235 -14.91 10.65 -1.08
C PHE A 235 -15.14 12.15 -1.18
N THR A 236 -15.64 12.61 -2.33
CA THR A 236 -15.92 14.02 -2.61
C THR A 236 -17.24 14.17 -3.38
N TRP A 237 -17.84 15.36 -3.29
CA TRP A 237 -19.02 15.72 -4.07
C TRP A 237 -18.82 15.53 -5.59
N SER A 238 -17.62 15.81 -6.12
CA SER A 238 -17.35 15.70 -7.56
C SER A 238 -17.44 14.28 -8.08
N PHE A 239 -17.03 13.29 -7.28
CA PHE A 239 -17.20 11.88 -7.62
C PHE A 239 -18.65 11.41 -7.57
N GLU A 240 -19.52 12.11 -6.85
CA GLU A 240 -20.96 11.87 -6.89
C GLU A 240 -21.66 12.55 -8.07
N LYS A 241 -21.21 13.73 -8.51
CA LYS A 241 -21.98 14.56 -9.45
C LYS A 241 -21.42 14.63 -10.86
N ILE A 242 -20.10 14.59 -11.04
CA ILE A 242 -19.47 14.96 -12.31
C ILE A 242 -18.41 13.98 -12.83
N ASN A 243 -17.78 13.18 -11.96
CA ASN A 243 -16.74 12.24 -12.41
C ASN A 243 -17.33 10.87 -12.77
N LEU A 244 -16.67 10.19 -13.72
CA LEU A 244 -16.87 8.77 -13.98
C LEU A 244 -15.92 7.96 -13.09
N SER A 245 -16.41 6.90 -12.47
CA SER A 245 -15.55 6.03 -11.66
C SER A 245 -16.06 4.59 -11.60
N MET A 246 -15.19 3.71 -11.10
CA MET A 246 -15.46 2.29 -10.93
C MET A 246 -14.77 1.82 -9.66
N VAL A 247 -15.44 0.93 -8.92
CA VAL A 247 -14.88 0.26 -7.74
C VAL A 247 -15.14 -1.24 -7.79
N GLN A 248 -14.26 -1.99 -7.15
CA GLN A 248 -14.36 -3.41 -6.86
C GLN A 248 -14.80 -3.56 -5.40
N VAL A 249 -15.82 -4.38 -5.15
CA VAL A 249 -16.19 -4.86 -3.81
C VAL A 249 -15.66 -6.28 -3.69
N ILE A 250 -14.67 -6.46 -2.82
CA ILE A 250 -13.84 -7.67 -2.73
C ILE A 250 -14.09 -8.33 -1.39
N THR A 251 -14.34 -9.64 -1.42
CA THR A 251 -14.46 -10.49 -0.22
C THR A 251 -13.62 -11.76 -0.39
N GLY A 252 -13.30 -12.44 0.72
CA GLY A 252 -12.53 -13.68 0.73
C GLY A 252 -11.02 -13.48 0.85
N HIS A 253 -10.22 -14.45 0.36
CA HIS A 253 -8.77 -14.49 0.57
C HIS A 253 -8.03 -13.20 0.21
N LEU A 254 -8.38 -12.55 -0.91
CA LEU A 254 -7.69 -11.34 -1.38
C LEU A 254 -7.76 -10.16 -0.41
N VAL A 255 -8.73 -10.13 0.52
CA VAL A 255 -8.85 -9.06 1.52
C VAL A 255 -7.62 -8.98 2.43
N LYS A 256 -6.93 -10.11 2.65
CA LYS A 256 -5.67 -10.16 3.41
C LYS A 256 -4.60 -9.24 2.81
N SER A 257 -4.51 -9.15 1.47
CA SER A 257 -3.54 -8.27 0.81
C SER A 257 -3.83 -6.78 1.04
N TYR A 258 -5.10 -6.42 1.22
CA TYR A 258 -5.49 -5.04 1.57
C TYR A 258 -5.22 -4.72 3.04
N ASP A 259 -5.34 -5.71 3.95
CA ASP A 259 -4.89 -5.59 5.34
C ASP A 259 -3.37 -5.37 5.43
N GLU A 260 -2.58 -6.21 4.74
CA GLU A 260 -1.13 -6.08 4.67
C GLU A 260 -0.69 -4.72 4.10
N GLU A 261 -1.35 -4.26 3.04
CA GLU A 261 -1.07 -2.94 2.47
C GLU A 261 -1.48 -1.80 3.42
N PHE A 262 -2.63 -1.91 4.09
CA PHE A 262 -3.05 -0.92 5.09
C PHE A 262 -2.00 -0.77 6.20
N ARG A 263 -1.53 -1.89 6.76
CA ARG A 263 -0.49 -1.90 7.79
C ARG A 263 0.82 -1.29 7.28
N THR A 264 1.17 -1.58 6.04
CA THR A 264 2.36 -1.02 5.40
C THR A 264 2.25 0.50 5.23
N LEU A 265 1.10 1.01 4.80
CA LEU A 265 0.83 2.45 4.70
C LEU A 265 0.77 3.11 6.08
N TYR A 266 0.15 2.46 7.06
CA TYR A 266 0.08 2.94 8.43
C TYR A 266 1.49 3.08 9.03
N ALA A 267 2.37 2.11 8.77
CA ALA A 267 3.78 2.16 9.17
C ALA A 267 4.55 3.34 8.57
N ARG A 268 4.22 3.72 7.33
CA ARG A 268 4.81 4.87 6.61
C ARG A 268 4.16 6.21 6.97
N SER A 269 2.99 6.19 7.59
CA SER A 269 2.20 7.39 7.84
C SER A 269 2.71 8.20 9.03
N THR A 270 2.38 9.49 9.06
CA THR A 270 2.74 10.41 10.14
C THR A 270 1.50 11.04 10.77
N VAL A 271 1.56 11.35 12.07
CA VAL A 271 0.52 12.16 12.73
C VAL A 271 0.65 13.61 12.26
N PRO A 272 -0.38 14.22 11.65
CA PRO A 272 -0.34 15.60 11.23
C PRO A 272 -0.13 16.56 12.40
N ALA A 273 0.62 17.64 12.17
CA ALA A 273 0.94 18.60 13.23
C ALA A 273 -0.32 19.24 13.82
N GLU A 274 -1.35 19.44 13.00
CA GLU A 274 -2.65 20.01 13.36
C GLU A 274 -3.43 19.15 14.36
N LEU A 275 -3.18 17.83 14.39
CA LEU A 275 -3.89 16.87 15.24
C LEU A 275 -3.13 16.51 16.52
N ARG A 276 -1.83 16.85 16.62
CA ARG A 276 -0.99 16.57 17.80
C ARG A 276 -1.45 17.29 19.07
N SER A 277 -2.24 18.36 18.94
CA SER A 277 -2.76 19.14 20.07
C SER A 277 -3.87 18.43 20.86
N SER A 278 -4.61 17.49 20.25
CA SER A 278 -5.66 16.72 20.95
C SER A 278 -5.06 15.59 21.81
N GLU A 279 -4.00 14.93 21.34
CA GLU A 279 -3.37 13.80 22.06
C GLU A 279 -2.63 14.21 23.35
N ALA A 280 -2.09 15.43 23.41
CA ALA A 280 -1.35 15.93 24.58
C ALA A 280 -2.22 16.19 25.82
N LEU A 281 -3.55 16.30 25.67
CA LEU A 281 -4.47 16.54 26.78
C LEU A 281 -4.81 15.27 27.56
N PHE A 282 -4.66 14.08 26.95
CA PHE A 282 -4.91 12.81 27.63
C PHE A 282 -3.79 12.37 28.58
N GLN A 283 -2.63 13.03 28.57
CA GLN A 283 -1.52 12.74 29.49
C GLN A 283 -1.46 13.69 30.71
N ARG A 284 -2.30 14.74 30.79
CA ARG A 284 -2.13 15.80 31.80
C ARG A 284 -3.00 15.68 33.07
N ASN A 285 -3.80 14.63 33.21
CA ASN A 285 -4.62 14.44 34.42
C ASN A 285 -4.17 13.23 35.23
N GLY A 286 -2.98 13.35 35.84
CA GLY A 286 -2.55 12.55 36.99
C GLY A 286 -1.91 13.49 38.02
N PRO A 287 -2.39 13.54 39.29
CA PRO A 287 -1.86 14.46 40.27
C PRO A 287 -0.47 14.01 40.76
N HIS A 288 0.39 15.02 40.94
CA HIS A 288 1.78 15.03 41.39
C HIS A 288 2.33 13.87 42.25
N GLY A 289 3.55 13.46 41.89
CA GLY A 289 4.66 13.43 42.84
C GLY A 289 5.38 12.10 43.02
N PHE A 290 6.72 12.17 42.98
CA PHE A 290 7.73 11.16 43.31
C PHE A 290 8.28 10.29 42.16
N LEU A 291 9.46 10.71 41.69
CA LEU A 291 10.47 9.83 41.11
C LEU A 291 10.85 8.73 42.11
N PRO A 292 11.06 7.49 41.63
CA PRO A 292 12.18 6.69 42.07
C PRO A 292 13.15 6.46 40.91
N THR A 293 14.40 6.86 41.14
CA THR A 293 15.60 6.36 40.49
C THR A 293 15.55 4.85 40.32
N SER A 294 15.57 4.36 39.08
CA SER A 294 15.75 2.95 38.77
C SER A 294 17.14 2.71 38.17
N HIS A 295 17.75 1.67 38.70
CA HIS A 295 19.15 1.34 38.60
C HIS A 295 19.58 0.98 37.17
N SER A 296 20.81 1.36 36.87
CA SER A 296 21.62 0.93 35.73
C SER A 296 21.50 -0.58 35.48
N ALA A 297 20.90 -0.95 34.35
CA ALA A 297 21.09 -2.27 33.76
C ALA A 297 22.48 -2.34 33.08
N PRO A 298 23.14 -3.51 33.06
CA PRO A 298 24.57 -3.59 32.82
C PRO A 298 24.92 -3.32 31.35
N ARG A 299 26.02 -2.59 31.14
CA ARG A 299 26.71 -2.51 29.85
C ARG A 299 27.09 -3.92 29.41
N ILE A 300 26.57 -4.35 28.26
CA ILE A 300 27.10 -5.51 27.54
C ILE A 300 28.41 -5.05 26.89
N GLU A 301 29.53 -5.42 27.52
CA GLU A 301 30.86 -5.30 26.92
C GLU A 301 30.96 -6.22 25.71
N ARG A 302 31.36 -5.65 24.58
CA ARG A 302 31.78 -6.38 23.38
C ARG A 302 33.07 -7.12 23.72
N SER A 303 32.98 -8.45 23.86
CA SER A 303 34.14 -9.32 23.76
C SER A 303 34.27 -9.76 22.29
N ASP A 304 35.27 -9.22 21.62
CA ASP A 304 35.81 -9.74 20.36
C ASP A 304 36.30 -11.18 20.59
N GLN A 305 35.55 -12.17 20.12
CA GLN A 305 36.07 -13.49 19.76
C GLN A 305 34.99 -14.29 19.03
N LEU A 306 35.40 -14.99 17.97
CA LEU A 306 34.62 -15.90 17.10
C LEU A 306 34.02 -15.25 15.83
N ARG A 307 34.90 -14.69 15.00
CA ARG A 307 34.79 -14.94 13.56
C ARG A 307 35.07 -16.42 13.30
N HIS A 308 34.33 -17.00 12.36
CA HIS A 308 34.30 -18.43 11.97
C HIS A 308 33.44 -19.31 12.87
N THR A 309 32.20 -19.57 12.44
CA THR A 309 31.61 -20.92 12.25
C THR A 309 30.18 -20.74 11.71
N LEU A 310 30.04 -20.41 10.42
CA LEU A 310 28.73 -20.42 9.75
C LEU A 310 28.80 -21.12 8.39
N ASP A 311 29.60 -22.19 8.35
CA ASP A 311 29.74 -23.08 7.20
C ASP A 311 29.59 -24.57 7.58
N THR A 312 29.05 -24.86 8.78
CA THR A 312 28.91 -26.23 9.31
C THR A 312 27.46 -26.66 9.51
N VAL A 313 26.48 -25.76 9.38
CA VAL A 313 25.05 -26.08 9.60
C VAL A 313 24.26 -26.23 8.30
N TYR A 314 24.81 -25.88 7.13
CA TYR A 314 24.09 -26.00 5.85
C TYR A 314 24.40 -27.27 5.03
N ARG A 315 25.09 -28.26 5.61
CA ARG A 315 25.44 -29.51 4.90
C ARG A 315 25.09 -30.77 5.69
N LYS A 316 23.83 -30.92 6.11
CA LYS A 316 23.38 -32.20 6.71
C LYS A 316 21.87 -32.47 6.71
N THR A 317 21.15 -32.17 5.61
CA THR A 317 19.79 -32.72 5.47
C THR A 317 19.33 -32.97 4.03
N CYS A 318 20.19 -33.58 3.21
CA CYS A 318 19.71 -34.42 2.11
C CYS A 318 20.54 -35.71 2.08
N GLU A 319 19.84 -36.83 1.91
CA GLU A 319 20.32 -38.20 1.69
C GLU A 319 20.64 -39.07 2.91
N ARG A 320 19.62 -39.84 3.34
CA ARG A 320 19.79 -41.30 3.43
C ARG A 320 18.46 -42.03 3.19
N ASN A 321 18.38 -42.68 2.03
CA ASN A 321 17.30 -43.58 1.61
C ASN A 321 17.39 -44.98 2.24
N PHE A 322 16.28 -45.71 2.06
CA PHE A 322 16.08 -47.16 1.93
C PHE A 322 15.81 -48.02 3.18
N GLY A 323 14.64 -48.69 3.16
CA GLY A 323 14.32 -49.81 4.04
C GLY A 323 12.88 -50.33 3.92
N SER A 324 12.57 -51.03 2.84
CA SER A 324 11.35 -51.83 2.63
C SER A 324 11.09 -52.85 3.76
N ARG A 325 9.83 -53.01 4.20
CA ARG A 325 9.19 -54.34 4.38
C ARG A 325 7.67 -54.26 4.58
N ARG A 326 7.04 -55.32 4.09
CA ARG A 326 5.65 -55.59 3.74
C ARG A 326 5.13 -56.73 4.63
N PHE A 327 3.86 -56.70 5.04
CA PHE A 327 2.95 -57.81 5.45
C PHE A 327 1.61 -57.10 5.79
N GLU A 328 0.54 -57.14 5.00
CA GLU A 328 -0.29 -58.21 4.40
C GLU A 328 -1.23 -58.91 5.39
N ASP A 329 -2.48 -59.06 4.93
CA ASP A 329 -3.64 -59.80 5.46
C ASP A 329 -4.53 -59.12 6.52
N ARG A 330 -5.87 -59.16 6.47
CA ARG A 330 -6.86 -59.75 5.53
C ARG A 330 -8.28 -59.29 5.92
N LEU A 331 -9.11 -59.10 4.89
CA LEU A 331 -10.49 -59.61 4.67
C LEU A 331 -11.52 -59.60 5.82
N LEU A 332 -12.73 -59.10 5.54
CA LEU A 332 -13.90 -59.82 4.98
C LEU A 332 -15.00 -58.75 4.73
N GLU A 333 -15.50 -58.56 3.50
CA GLU A 333 -16.69 -59.23 2.89
C GLU A 333 -18.00 -58.83 3.61
N GLU A 334 -19.13 -58.50 2.97
CA GLU A 334 -19.70 -58.78 1.65
C GLU A 334 -21.01 -57.95 1.54
N GLU A 335 -21.34 -57.31 0.39
CA GLU A 335 -22.38 -57.72 -0.59
C GLU A 335 -23.84 -57.36 -0.19
N ASP A 336 -24.80 -57.03 -1.06
CA ASP A 336 -24.90 -57.01 -2.53
C ASP A 336 -26.17 -56.26 -2.99
N SER A 337 -26.18 -55.86 -4.26
CA SER A 337 -27.32 -55.90 -5.23
C SER A 337 -28.52 -54.92 -5.03
N THR A 338 -29.25 -54.37 -6.03
CA THR A 338 -29.59 -54.79 -7.42
C THR A 338 -30.19 -53.62 -8.25
N LEU A 339 -29.77 -53.53 -9.53
CA LEU A 339 -30.47 -53.26 -10.83
C LEU A 339 -31.74 -52.36 -10.98
N GLY A 340 -31.75 -51.55 -12.07
CA GLY A 340 -32.80 -50.61 -12.58
C GLY A 340 -34.01 -51.25 -13.32
N PRO A 341 -34.65 -50.68 -14.40
CA PRO A 341 -34.32 -49.47 -15.20
C PRO A 341 -35.52 -48.61 -15.78
N ILE A 342 -35.19 -47.55 -16.57
CA ILE A 342 -35.86 -46.91 -17.76
C ILE A 342 -37.31 -46.37 -17.71
N ILE A 343 -37.53 -45.09 -18.13
CA ILE A 343 -38.48 -44.64 -19.21
C ILE A 343 -38.02 -43.27 -19.80
N GLU A 344 -38.00 -43.19 -21.14
CA GLU A 344 -37.77 -42.00 -22.01
C GLU A 344 -38.97 -41.03 -22.08
N ASN A 345 -38.73 -39.76 -22.40
CA ASN A 345 -39.50 -39.01 -23.41
C ASN A 345 -38.78 -37.71 -23.79
N GLY A 346 -38.59 -37.49 -25.10
CA GLY A 346 -37.92 -36.34 -25.68
C GLY A 346 -38.84 -35.28 -26.27
N ILE A 347 -38.25 -34.49 -27.19
CA ILE A 347 -38.77 -33.37 -28.02
C ILE A 347 -38.55 -31.99 -27.36
N GLY A 348 -37.88 -30.99 -27.96
CA GLY A 348 -37.32 -30.88 -29.30
C GLY A 348 -36.39 -29.66 -29.50
N HIS A 349 -35.70 -29.68 -30.64
CA HIS A 349 -34.83 -28.67 -31.26
C HIS A 349 -35.37 -27.23 -31.24
N VAL A 350 -34.48 -26.23 -31.12
CA VAL A 350 -34.23 -25.21 -32.17
C VAL A 350 -32.78 -24.70 -32.05
N LEU A 351 -32.04 -24.84 -33.14
CA LEU A 351 -30.77 -24.20 -33.44
C LEU A 351 -31.09 -22.88 -34.17
N LEU A 352 -30.52 -21.74 -33.77
CA LEU A 352 -30.51 -20.52 -34.60
C LEU A 352 -29.14 -19.85 -34.51
N HIS A 353 -28.52 -19.76 -35.69
CA HIS A 353 -27.21 -19.21 -35.96
C HIS A 353 -27.38 -17.78 -36.53
N HIS A 354 -26.42 -16.90 -36.21
CA HIS A 354 -26.11 -15.59 -36.82
C HIS A 354 -27.17 -14.47 -36.84
N THR A 355 -26.78 -13.33 -36.25
CA THR A 355 -26.59 -12.01 -36.91
C THR A 355 -26.00 -11.06 -35.86
N GLY A 356 -24.82 -10.47 -36.07
CA GLY A 356 -24.71 -9.12 -36.63
C GLY A 356 -24.66 -8.07 -35.52
N LEU A 357 -23.53 -7.96 -34.83
CA LEU A 357 -23.30 -6.95 -33.80
C LEU A 357 -23.00 -5.60 -34.49
N VAL A 358 -24.03 -4.77 -34.64
CA VAL A 358 -23.92 -3.41 -35.15
C VAL A 358 -23.37 -2.52 -34.03
N MET A 359 -22.11 -2.09 -34.17
CA MET A 359 -21.55 -0.98 -33.39
C MET A 359 -22.21 0.33 -33.81
N PHE A 360 -22.90 0.99 -32.88
CA PHE A 360 -23.21 2.42 -33.00
C PHE A 360 -22.12 3.24 -32.32
N VAL A 361 -21.28 3.86 -33.13
CA VAL A 361 -20.38 4.95 -32.74
C VAL A 361 -21.17 6.25 -32.88
N TYR A 362 -21.46 6.93 -31.76
CA TYR A 362 -21.91 8.31 -31.81
C TYR A 362 -20.70 9.23 -31.70
N TYR A 363 -20.35 9.88 -32.82
CA TYR A 363 -19.58 11.11 -32.84
C TYR A 363 -20.48 12.26 -32.37
N TRP A 364 -19.97 13.10 -31.49
CA TRP A 364 -20.53 14.43 -31.24
C TRP A 364 -19.55 15.47 -31.76
N TYR A 365 -20.09 16.40 -32.56
CA TYR A 365 -19.45 17.60 -33.09
C TYR A 365 -19.39 18.70 -32.04
#